data_AF-A0A227J3R3-F1
#
_entry.id   AF-A0A227J3R3-F1
#
_cell.length_a   1.000
_cell.length_b   1.000
_cell.length_c   1.000
_cell.angle_alpha   90.00
_cell.angle_beta   90.00
_cell.angle_gamma   90.00
#
_symmetry.space_group_name_H-M   'P 1'
#
loop_
_entity.id
_entity.type
_entity.pdbx_description
1 polymer ?
#
loop_
_entity_poly.entity_id
_entity_poly.type
_entity_poly.pdbx_seq_one_letter_code
_entity_poly.pdbx_strand_id
1 'polypeptide(L)'
;MAGDNNYSLGPVPNTARKGVASLTMVMLGLTFFSASMWTGGSLGTGLSFNDFFLAVLIGNLILGIYTSFLGYIGASTGLSTHLLARFSFGS
;
A
#
# COMPACT_ATOMS: atom_id res chain seq x y z
N MET A 1 -8.43 -19.57 27.39
CA MET A 1 -8.04 -18.33 26.69
C MET A 1 -7.58 -18.70 25.29
N ALA A 2 -8.29 -18.29 24.24
CA ALA A 2 -7.83 -18.49 22.87
C ALA A 2 -6.63 -17.58 22.65
N GLY A 3 -5.44 -18.15 22.42
CA GLY A 3 -4.25 -17.37 22.14
C GLY A 3 -4.44 -16.60 20.83
N ASP A 4 -4.23 -15.28 20.87
CA ASP A 4 -4.33 -14.40 19.70
C ASP A 4 -3.23 -14.74 18.69
N ASN A 5 -3.48 -15.71 17.80
CA ASN A 5 -2.59 -16.11 16.70
C ASN A 5 -2.32 -15.00 15.67
N ASN A 6 -3.01 -13.85 15.77
CA ASN A 6 -2.97 -12.76 14.80
C ASN A 6 -2.09 -11.57 15.22
N TYR A 7 -1.39 -11.64 16.36
CA TYR A 7 -0.57 -10.53 16.87
C TYR A 7 -1.33 -9.18 16.93
N SER A 8 -2.64 -9.20 17.16
CA SER A 8 -3.50 -8.00 17.06
C SER A 8 -3.18 -6.91 18.08
N LEU A 9 -2.52 -7.27 19.19
CA LEU A 9 -2.24 -6.39 20.33
C LEU A 9 -0.76 -6.02 20.49
N GLY A 10 0.11 -6.42 19.56
CA GLY A 10 1.56 -6.21 19.67
C GLY A 10 2.30 -6.24 18.34
N PRO A 11 3.60 -5.90 18.33
CA PRO A 11 4.41 -5.94 17.12
C PRO A 11 4.59 -7.38 16.61
N VAL A 12 4.44 -7.57 15.30
CA VAL A 12 4.61 -8.88 14.65
C VAL A 12 6.10 -9.28 14.69
N PRO A 13 6.44 -10.43 15.31
CA PRO A 13 7.83 -10.89 15.39
C PRO A 13 8.39 -11.21 14.00
N ASN A 14 9.70 -11.05 13.82
CA ASN A 14 10.37 -11.18 12.52
C ASN A 14 10.12 -12.54 11.84
N THR A 15 9.94 -13.61 12.61
CA THR A 15 9.65 -14.96 12.11
C THR A 15 8.25 -15.12 11.51
N ALA A 16 7.31 -14.23 11.84
CA ALA A 16 5.93 -14.22 11.34
C ALA A 16 5.68 -13.16 10.25
N ARG A 17 6.70 -12.36 9.89
CA ARG A 17 6.58 -11.35 8.83
C ARG A 17 6.50 -12.04 7.46
N LYS A 18 5.53 -11.61 6.63
CA LYS A 18 5.39 -12.13 5.26
C LYS A 18 6.52 -11.61 4.36
N GLY A 19 7.01 -12.49 3.48
CA GLY A 19 8.06 -12.15 2.53
C GLY A 19 7.62 -11.13 1.49
N VAL A 20 8.59 -10.35 0.99
CA VAL A 20 8.38 -9.27 0.02
C VAL A 20 7.66 -9.75 -1.24
N ALA A 21 8.01 -10.93 -1.77
CA ALA A 21 7.38 -11.50 -2.98
C ALA A 21 5.88 -11.79 -2.83
N SER A 22 5.44 -12.22 -1.63
CA SER A 22 4.01 -12.42 -1.36
C SER A 22 3.30 -11.07 -1.28
N LEU A 23 3.93 -10.07 -0.66
CA LEU A 23 3.38 -8.73 -0.55
C LEU A 23 3.26 -8.04 -1.91
N THR A 24 4.27 -8.19 -2.80
CA THR A 24 4.25 -7.62 -4.15
C THR A 24 3.15 -8.25 -4.99
N MET A 25 2.94 -9.57 -4.92
CA MET A 25 1.82 -10.23 -5.62
C MET A 25 0.46 -9.71 -5.16
N VAL A 26 0.29 -9.45 -3.86
CA VAL A 26 -0.94 -8.86 -3.32
C VAL A 26 -1.13 -7.42 -3.81
N MET A 27 -0.06 -6.60 -3.80
CA MET A 27 -0.11 -5.21 -4.29
C MET A 27 -0.38 -5.12 -5.79
N LEU A 28 0.18 -6.05 -6.58
CA LEU A 28 -0.14 -6.16 -8.00
C LEU A 28 -1.62 -6.45 -8.21
N GLY A 29 -2.18 -7.41 -7.46
CA GLY A 29 -3.62 -7.70 -7.50
C GLY A 29 -4.50 -6.50 -7.14
N LEU A 30 -4.10 -5.73 -6.11
CA LEU A 30 -4.76 -4.47 -5.73
C LEU A 30 -4.72 -3.43 -6.86
N THR A 31 -3.62 -3.39 -7.61
CA THR A 31 -3.44 -2.43 -8.71
C THR A 31 -4.32 -2.76 -9.93
N PHE A 32 -4.58 -4.05 -10.18
CA PHE A 32 -5.39 -4.53 -11.30
C PHE A 32 -6.91 -4.43 -11.10
N PHE A 33 -7.37 -3.68 -10.10
CA PHE A 33 -8.79 -3.51 -9.85
C PHE A 33 -9.47 -2.60 -10.90
N SER A 34 -10.74 -2.90 -11.22
CA SER A 34 -11.48 -2.32 -12.34
C SER A 34 -11.53 -0.78 -12.38
N ALA A 35 -11.59 -0.08 -11.24
CA ALA A 35 -11.64 1.38 -11.30
C ALA A 35 -10.29 2.03 -11.64
N SER A 36 -9.18 1.36 -11.31
CA SER A 36 -7.84 1.80 -11.76
C SER A 36 -7.77 1.73 -13.30
N MET A 37 -8.22 0.59 -13.86
CA MET A 37 -8.26 0.39 -15.30
C MET A 37 -9.21 1.38 -15.99
N TRP A 38 -10.36 1.67 -15.38
CA TRP A 38 -11.29 2.64 -15.95
C TRP A 38 -10.74 4.06 -15.95
N THR A 39 -10.08 4.46 -14.86
CA THR A 39 -9.40 5.76 -14.76
C THR A 39 -8.30 5.87 -15.82
N GLY A 40 -7.49 4.82 -16.01
CA GLY A 40 -6.49 4.77 -17.07
C GLY A 40 -7.08 4.91 -18.47
N GLY A 41 -8.21 4.25 -18.74
CA GLY A 41 -8.93 4.37 -20.01
C GLY A 41 -9.48 5.78 -20.25
N SER A 42 -10.10 6.39 -19.24
CA SER A 42 -10.60 7.76 -19.32
C SER A 42 -9.49 8.80 -19.49
N LEU A 43 -8.34 8.60 -18.87
CA LEU A 43 -7.16 9.46 -19.08
C LEU A 43 -6.60 9.29 -20.50
N GLY A 44 -6.59 8.07 -21.02
CA GLY A 44 -6.09 7.79 -22.37
C GLY A 44 -6.95 8.38 -23.49
N THR A 45 -8.26 8.55 -23.28
CA THR A 45 -9.16 9.20 -24.26
C THR A 45 -9.28 10.71 -24.09
N GLY A 46 -8.97 11.24 -22.90
CA GLY A 46 -9.10 12.65 -22.56
C GLY A 46 -7.83 13.50 -22.72
N LEU A 47 -6.65 12.88 -22.81
CA LEU A 47 -5.35 13.58 -22.91
C LEU A 47 -4.61 13.22 -24.21
N SER A 48 -3.74 14.14 -24.65
CA SER A 48 -2.75 13.84 -25.68
C SER A 48 -1.73 12.81 -25.18
N PHE A 49 -1.12 12.02 -26.08
CA PHE A 49 -0.21 10.92 -25.71
C PHE A 49 0.91 11.35 -24.75
N ASN A 50 1.51 12.52 -24.97
CA ASN A 50 2.58 13.05 -24.13
C ASN A 50 2.09 13.45 -22.73
N ASP A 51 0.95 14.14 -22.65
CA ASP A 51 0.34 14.56 -21.39
C ASP A 51 -0.15 13.36 -20.58
N PHE A 52 -0.70 12.34 -21.25
CA PHE A 52 -1.06 11.07 -20.64
C PHE A 52 0.16 10.39 -20.01
N PHE A 53 1.25 10.26 -20.76
CA PHE A 53 2.47 9.63 -20.25
C PHE A 53 3.05 10.38 -19.06
N LEU A 54 3.12 11.71 -19.12
CA LEU A 54 3.57 12.55 -18.01
C LEU A 54 2.64 12.45 -16.80
N ALA A 55 1.33 12.50 -16.99
CA ALA A 55 0.35 12.40 -15.91
C ALA A 55 0.45 11.05 -15.20
N VAL A 56 0.55 9.96 -15.96
CA VAL A 56 0.72 8.61 -15.41
C VAL A 56 2.07 8.48 -14.70
N LEU A 57 3.16 8.97 -15.28
CA LEU A 57 4.50 8.89 -14.69
C LEU A 57 4.58 9.67 -13.38
N ILE A 58 4.14 10.93 -13.38
CA ILE A 58 4.18 11.80 -12.19
C ILE A 58 3.23 11.29 -11.12
N GLY A 59 2.01 10.88 -11.50
CA GLY A 59 1.03 10.32 -10.57
C GLY A 59 1.55 9.06 -9.87
N ASN A 60 2.12 8.12 -10.63
CA ASN A 60 2.72 6.91 -10.06
C ASN A 60 3.97 7.21 -9.24
N LEU A 61 4.77 8.21 -9.60
CA LEU A 61 5.95 8.62 -8.83
C LEU A 61 5.55 9.15 -7.45
N ILE A 62 4.58 10.07 -7.39
CA ILE A 62 4.07 10.63 -6.13
C ILE A 62 3.48 9.50 -5.26
N LEU A 63 2.65 8.65 -5.86
CA LEU A 63 2.05 7.52 -5.18
C LEU A 63 3.10 6.52 -4.67
N GLY A 64 4.12 6.23 -5.48
CA GLY A 64 5.23 5.35 -5.14
C GLY A 64 6.04 5.87 -3.96
N ILE A 65 6.36 7.17 -3.94
CA ILE A 65 7.05 7.81 -2.82
C ILE A 65 6.22 7.71 -1.54
N TYR A 66 4.95 8.07 -1.61
CA TYR A 66 4.03 8.01 -0.47
C TYR A 66 3.89 6.59 0.10
N THR A 67 3.64 5.61 -0.77
CA THR A 67 3.49 4.21 -0.37
C THR A 67 4.80 3.60 0.14
N SER A 68 5.95 4.02 -0.39
CA SER A 68 7.26 3.59 0.10
C SER A 68 7.52 4.06 1.53
N PHE A 69 7.20 5.32 1.85
CA PHE A 69 7.31 5.81 3.22
C PHE A 69 6.36 5.06 4.16
N LEU A 70 5.11 4.87 3.76
CA LEU A 70 4.13 4.17 4.58
C LEU A 70 4.51 2.70 4.80
N GLY A 71 4.98 2.03 3.74
CA GLY A 71 5.49 0.67 3.79
C GLY A 71 6.74 0.54 4.66
N TYR A 72 7.64 1.52 4.61
CA TYR A 72 8.82 1.57 5.48
C TYR A 72 8.44 1.68 6.96
N ILE A 73 7.50 2.56 7.30
CA ILE A 73 7.03 2.73 8.68
C ILE A 73 6.37 1.43 9.17
N GLY A 74 5.50 0.81 8.36
CA GLY A 74 4.86 -0.46 8.70
C GLY A 74 5.85 -1.62 8.85
N ALA A 75 6.84 -1.71 7.95
CA ALA A 75 7.87 -2.75 8.01
C ALA A 75 8.86 -2.55 9.18
N SER A 76 9.19 -1.30 9.51
CA SER A 76 10.07 -0.99 10.64
C SER A 76 9.38 -1.29 11.98
N THR A 77 8.16 -0.79 12.17
CA THR A 77 7.42 -0.94 13.43
C THR A 77 6.82 -2.34 13.62
N GLY A 78 6.46 -3.03 12.54
CA GLY A 78 5.78 -4.32 12.61
C GLY A 78 4.40 -4.25 13.29
N LEU A 79 3.85 -3.04 13.43
CA LEU A 79 2.56 -2.78 14.07
C LEU A 79 1.46 -2.75 13.00
N SER A 80 0.26 -3.18 13.38
CA SER A 80 -0.92 -3.02 12.51
C SER A 80 -1.28 -1.54 12.34
N THR A 81 -1.90 -1.19 11.21
CA THR A 81 -2.36 0.19 10.94
C THR A 81 -3.24 0.73 12.06
N HIS A 82 -4.05 -0.14 12.69
CA HIS A 82 -4.87 0.22 13.85
C HIS A 82 -4.02 0.61 15.07
N LEU A 83 -2.92 -0.09 15.35
CA LEU A 83 -2.01 0.26 16.46
C LEU A 83 -1.28 1.57 16.18
N LEU A 84 -0.84 1.80 14.94
CA LEU A 84 -0.29 3.10 14.51
C LEU A 84 -1.29 4.25 14.68
N ALA A 85 -2.55 4.02 14.30
CA ALA A 85 -3.61 5.02 14.41
C ALA A 85 -3.87 5.40 15.88
N ARG A 86 -3.90 4.42 16.79
CA ARG A 86 -4.04 4.67 18.23
C ARG A 86 -2.87 5.49 18.79
N PHE A 87 -1.65 5.23 18.32
CA PHE A 87 -0.46 5.99 18.73
C PHE A 87 -0.47 7.43 18.19
N SER A 88 -0.96 7.63 16.96
CA SER A 88 -0.92 8.94 16.30
C SER A 88 -2.10 9.84 16.66
N PHE A 89 -3.28 9.28 16.93
CA PHE A 89 -4.51 10.06 17.18
C PHE A 89 -4.97 10.03 18.65
N GLY A 90 -4.32 9.24 19.51
CA GLY A 90 -4.84 8.96 20.85
C GLY A 90 -6.02 8.00 20.81
N SER A 91 -6.27 7.30 21.91
CA SER A 91 -7.37 6.34 22.07
C SER A 91 -8.73 7.02 22.13
#